data_AF-A0AAD4HK15-F1
#
_entry.id   AF-A0AAD4HK15-F1
#
_cell.length_a   1.000
_cell.length_b   1.000
_cell.length_c   1.000
_cell.angle_alpha   90.00
_cell.angle_beta   90.00
_cell.angle_gamma   90.00
#
_symmetry.space_group_name_H-M   'P 1'
#
loop_
_entity.id
_entity.type
_entity.pdbx_description
1 polymer ?
#
loop_
_entity_poly.entity_id
_entity_poly.type
_entity_poly.pdbx_seq_one_letter_code
_entity_poly.pdbx_strand_id
1 'polypeptide(L)'
;MESSDFEDDFDEDDLESLVHSSPSAYTHTFTSPAPEQRESHHKDIRVLAADQITHIKTSQLPIEVVDYIASFLFDSCSSGCFFHVHSFSLVCSQFRHVALRHYFSSIRVASAKQLAAYTNFHFSLVSRNAPGDSVGLNYVKTLIAPSHALEAASWSPSLYRNLKHLMISFSSDGRQSQTTRLKRIFSPPGIPLVPWFPPQLTSLTMTKLWRIDVPLLKTVASAFPSVKVLHLSCSEQLDVSCCWTCFEESSTAVVHSPIPNYFSDITKLTDNFADSLEPLTQLTDLHLGIFLSDEELVEKHIEHYDTPLEFDHTHRIAFSSKAASPPTGNILSQLETETTTGHISYSVDQDDKKEESHSGTCTEDLPFPHGPELCRTCKLFGSASKVRTRELEASLALAGKIKTLRTISWSSFFTSQVFEPDDNKAGDWLRRTTAYILRANGRVRVRRRPW
;
A
#
# COMPACT_ATOMS: atom_id res chain seq x y z
N MET A 1 -39.66 26.47 -5.98
CA MET A 1 -39.84 25.89 -4.63
C MET A 1 -40.63 24.61 -4.85
N GLU A 2 -39.94 23.62 -5.42
CA GLU A 2 -40.44 22.28 -5.68
C GLU A 2 -39.28 21.37 -5.32
N SER A 3 -39.44 20.65 -4.22
CA SER A 3 -38.53 19.64 -3.70
C SER A 3 -38.75 18.37 -4.49
N SER A 4 -37.82 18.04 -5.39
CA SER A 4 -37.76 16.72 -6.00
C SER A 4 -36.98 15.81 -5.06
N ASP A 5 -37.69 14.94 -4.37
CA ASP A 5 -37.12 13.80 -3.66
C ASP A 5 -36.51 12.85 -4.71
N PHE A 6 -35.18 12.84 -4.79
CA PHE A 6 -34.41 11.85 -5.51
C PHE A 6 -34.14 10.70 -4.54
N GLU A 7 -34.93 9.64 -4.67
CA GLU A 7 -34.62 8.34 -4.07
C GLU A 7 -33.49 7.71 -4.91
N ASP A 8 -32.28 7.68 -4.33
CA ASP A 8 -31.12 6.97 -4.86
C ASP A 8 -31.33 5.46 -4.61
N ASP A 9 -31.93 4.77 -5.58
CA ASP A 9 -31.83 3.32 -5.72
C ASP A 9 -30.40 2.98 -6.20
N PHE A 10 -29.52 2.69 -5.24
CA PHE A 10 -28.25 2.04 -5.55
C PHE A 10 -28.50 0.54 -5.68
N ASP A 11 -28.52 0.05 -6.91
CA ASP A 11 -28.46 -1.37 -7.23
C ASP A 11 -27.21 -2.01 -6.60
N GLU A 12 -27.44 -2.84 -5.59
CA GLU A 12 -26.43 -3.64 -4.86
C GLU A 12 -26.03 -4.94 -5.61
N ASP A 13 -26.27 -5.02 -6.92
CA ASP A 13 -26.07 -6.23 -7.72
C ASP A 13 -24.89 -6.07 -8.69
N ASP A 14 -23.66 -6.34 -8.24
CA ASP A 14 -22.59 -6.85 -9.14
C ASP A 14 -21.33 -7.43 -8.46
N LEU A 15 -21.34 -7.70 -7.15
CA LEU A 15 -20.18 -8.29 -6.44
C LEU A 15 -20.38 -9.74 -5.94
N GLU A 16 -21.51 -10.39 -6.27
CA GLU A 16 -21.76 -11.79 -5.87
C GLU A 16 -21.13 -12.87 -6.78
N SER A 17 -20.52 -12.51 -7.92
CA SER A 17 -20.08 -13.51 -8.92
C SER A 17 -18.73 -14.20 -8.65
N LEU A 18 -18.04 -13.90 -7.53
CA LEU A 18 -16.74 -14.52 -7.18
C LEU A 18 -16.73 -15.39 -5.92
N VAL A 19 -17.90 -15.73 -5.35
CA VAL A 19 -18.01 -16.65 -4.21
C VAL A 19 -18.99 -17.79 -4.48
N HIS A 20 -18.74 -18.57 -5.54
CA HIS A 20 -19.29 -19.93 -5.62
C HIS A 20 -18.35 -20.92 -4.91
N SER A 21 -18.27 -20.81 -3.58
CA SER A 21 -17.86 -21.96 -2.77
C SER A 21 -18.99 -22.96 -2.79
N SER A 22 -18.71 -24.18 -3.27
CA SER A 22 -19.65 -25.30 -3.26
C SER A 22 -20.33 -25.46 -1.88
N PRO A 23 -21.61 -25.86 -1.82
CA PRO A 23 -22.28 -26.14 -0.56
C PRO A 23 -21.60 -27.35 0.10
N SER A 24 -20.71 -27.07 1.05
CA SER A 24 -20.10 -28.07 1.90
C SER A 24 -21.17 -28.69 2.80
N ALA A 25 -21.63 -29.88 2.40
CA ALA A 25 -22.38 -30.79 3.25
C ALA A 25 -21.51 -31.29 4.41
N TYR A 26 -21.34 -30.48 5.46
CA TYR A 26 -20.69 -30.91 6.71
C TYR A 26 -21.40 -30.31 7.91
N THR A 27 -22.62 -30.77 8.17
CA THR A 27 -23.11 -30.91 9.54
C THR A 27 -22.52 -32.20 10.09
N HIS A 28 -21.42 -32.16 10.83
CA HIS A 28 -21.16 -33.12 11.91
C HIS A 28 -20.05 -32.64 12.85
N THR A 29 -20.46 -32.54 14.11
CA THR A 29 -19.71 -32.43 15.37
C THR A 29 -18.42 -33.26 15.41
N PHE A 30 -17.27 -32.59 15.27
CA PHE A 30 -15.99 -33.05 15.81
C PHE A 30 -15.54 -32.11 16.94
N THR A 31 -16.36 -32.03 17.98
CA THR A 31 -15.83 -31.72 19.31
C THR A 31 -15.05 -32.93 19.77
N SER A 32 -13.78 -32.75 20.13
CA SER A 32 -13.02 -33.77 20.87
C SER A 32 -13.90 -34.33 22.00
N PRO A 33 -13.89 -35.65 22.24
CA PRO A 33 -14.70 -36.23 23.31
C PRO A 33 -14.40 -35.51 24.62
N ALA A 34 -15.44 -35.09 25.32
CA ALA A 34 -15.32 -34.53 26.66
C ALA A 34 -14.59 -35.55 27.55
N PRO A 35 -13.74 -35.11 28.50
CA PRO A 35 -13.12 -36.03 29.45
C PRO A 35 -14.23 -36.75 30.22
N GLU A 36 -14.33 -38.07 30.03
CA GLU A 36 -15.28 -38.91 30.75
C GLU A 36 -15.10 -38.70 32.26
N GLN A 37 -16.13 -38.15 32.90
CA GLN A 37 -16.26 -38.21 34.35
C GLN A 37 -16.44 -39.68 34.72
N ARG A 38 -15.36 -40.30 35.21
CA ARG A 38 -15.40 -41.64 35.79
C ARG A 38 -16.28 -41.62 37.03
N GLU A 39 -17.53 -42.06 36.87
CA GLU A 39 -18.33 -42.54 37.98
C GLU A 39 -17.69 -43.80 38.58
N SER A 40 -17.42 -43.72 39.87
CA SER A 40 -16.86 -44.79 40.68
C SER A 40 -17.89 -45.89 40.90
N HIS A 41 -17.81 -46.99 40.14
CA HIS A 41 -18.41 -48.25 40.52
C HIS A 41 -17.35 -49.34 40.71
N HIS A 42 -17.16 -49.71 41.97
CA HIS A 42 -16.44 -50.90 42.41
C HIS A 42 -17.04 -52.15 41.76
N LYS A 43 -16.21 -52.89 41.00
CA LYS A 43 -16.34 -54.34 40.91
C LYS A 43 -14.97 -54.97 40.64
N ASP A 44 -14.53 -55.74 41.62
CA ASP A 44 -13.30 -56.51 41.61
C ASP A 44 -13.25 -57.49 40.43
N ILE A 45 -12.32 -57.27 39.50
CA ILE A 45 -11.81 -58.29 38.60
C ILE A 45 -10.28 -58.22 38.64
N ARG A 46 -9.67 -59.25 39.24
CA ARG A 46 -8.22 -59.43 39.32
C ARG A 46 -7.65 -59.91 38.00
N VAL A 47 -6.84 -59.03 37.39
CA VAL A 47 -5.48 -59.23 36.87
C VAL A 47 -5.18 -60.53 36.12
N LEU A 48 -4.93 -60.41 34.82
CA LEU A 48 -3.78 -61.03 34.15
C LEU A 48 -3.19 -60.08 33.10
N ALA A 49 -1.88 -59.84 33.21
CA ALA A 49 -0.97 -59.16 32.27
C ALA A 49 -1.27 -57.68 31.93
N ALA A 50 -0.99 -56.79 32.88
CA ALA A 50 -0.76 -55.38 32.57
C ALA A 50 0.62 -55.23 31.91
N ASP A 51 0.66 -55.27 30.58
CA ASP A 51 1.79 -54.72 29.83
C ASP A 51 1.94 -53.25 30.25
N GLN A 52 3.07 -52.94 30.88
CA GLN A 52 3.49 -51.58 31.14
C GLN A 52 3.73 -50.90 29.78
N ILE A 53 2.68 -50.33 29.20
CA ILE A 53 2.81 -49.36 28.13
C ILE A 53 3.50 -48.15 28.77
N THR A 54 4.83 -48.18 28.77
CA THR A 54 5.65 -47.03 29.08
C THR A 54 5.21 -45.92 28.13
N HIS A 55 4.49 -44.92 28.65
CA HIS A 55 4.20 -43.69 27.92
C HIS A 55 5.55 -43.09 27.53
N ILE A 56 6.00 -43.41 26.31
CA ILE A 56 7.11 -42.72 25.67
C ILE A 56 6.63 -41.29 25.58
N LYS A 57 7.17 -40.42 26.44
CA LYS A 57 6.98 -38.97 26.33
C LYS A 57 7.45 -38.60 24.93
N THR A 58 6.50 -38.39 24.02
CA THR A 58 6.82 -37.83 22.72
C THR A 58 7.46 -36.48 22.99
N SER A 59 8.70 -36.33 22.55
CA SER A 59 9.41 -35.07 22.63
C SER A 59 8.64 -34.04 21.81
N GLN A 60 7.84 -33.21 22.47
CA GLN A 60 7.13 -32.12 21.81
C GLN A 60 8.14 -31.04 21.47
N LEU A 61 8.10 -30.59 20.22
CA LEU A 61 8.89 -29.44 19.80
C LEU A 61 8.41 -28.19 20.58
N PRO A 62 9.33 -27.31 21.01
CA PRO A 62 8.97 -26.00 21.53
C PRO A 62 8.06 -25.27 20.54
N ILE A 63 7.06 -24.55 21.06
CA ILE A 63 6.06 -23.85 20.23
C ILE A 63 6.71 -22.84 19.28
N GLU A 64 7.83 -22.26 19.69
CA GLU A 64 8.63 -21.30 18.91
C GLU A 64 9.21 -21.95 17.66
N VAL A 65 9.63 -23.22 17.75
CA VAL A 65 10.14 -23.98 16.60
C VAL A 65 8.99 -24.31 15.64
N VAL A 66 7.82 -24.71 16.17
CA VAL A 66 6.63 -24.96 15.35
C VAL A 66 6.18 -23.67 14.64
N ASP A 67 6.24 -22.53 15.32
CA ASP A 67 5.91 -21.23 14.75
C ASP A 67 6.87 -20.82 13.64
N TYR A 68 8.16 -21.05 13.82
CA TYR A 68 9.19 -20.76 12.82
C TYR A 68 9.02 -21.64 11.56
N ILE A 69 8.70 -22.93 11.74
CA ILE A 69 8.37 -23.82 10.63
C ILE A 69 7.12 -23.31 9.91
N ALA A 70 6.08 -22.93 10.67
CA ALA A 70 4.84 -22.41 10.09
C ALA A 70 5.06 -21.10 9.33
N SER A 71 5.86 -20.16 9.85
CA SER A 71 6.18 -18.92 9.11
C SER A 71 6.87 -19.25 7.79
N PHE A 72 7.85 -20.15 7.79
CA PHE A 72 8.53 -20.54 6.56
C PHE A 72 7.57 -21.16 5.53
N LEU A 73 6.64 -22.02 5.98
CA LEU A 73 5.66 -22.66 5.10
C LEU A 73 4.62 -21.69 4.55
N PHE A 74 4.17 -20.71 5.34
CA PHE A 74 3.04 -19.85 5.00
C PHE A 74 3.44 -18.48 4.46
N ASP A 75 4.64 -17.99 4.72
CA ASP A 75 5.12 -16.69 4.21
C ASP A 75 5.21 -16.65 2.67
N SER A 76 5.29 -17.82 2.02
CA SER A 76 5.31 -17.94 0.55
C SER A 76 3.90 -18.00 -0.07
N CYS A 77 2.86 -18.16 0.73
CA CYS A 77 1.49 -18.26 0.23
C CYS A 77 0.83 -16.88 0.22
N SER A 78 0.18 -16.54 -0.90
CA SER A 78 -0.63 -15.33 -1.02
C SER A 78 -1.64 -15.27 0.14
N SER A 79 -1.54 -14.22 0.95
CA SER A 79 -2.19 -14.17 2.26
C SER A 79 -3.72 -14.23 2.14
N GLY A 80 -4.37 -15.05 2.97
CA GLY A 80 -5.82 -14.98 3.21
C GLY A 80 -6.62 -16.26 2.99
N CYS A 81 -6.06 -17.28 2.33
CA CYS A 81 -6.76 -18.55 2.10
C CYS A 81 -6.55 -19.53 3.25
N PHE A 82 -7.62 -19.86 3.99
CA PHE A 82 -7.58 -20.83 5.10
C PHE A 82 -7.11 -22.22 4.63
N PHE A 83 -7.33 -22.54 3.35
CA PHE A 83 -6.88 -23.78 2.73
C PHE A 83 -5.38 -24.08 2.97
N HIS A 84 -4.51 -23.06 2.96
CA HIS A 84 -3.07 -23.26 3.16
C HIS A 84 -2.72 -23.73 4.58
N VAL A 85 -3.49 -23.31 5.59
CA VAL A 85 -3.23 -23.68 6.99
C VAL A 85 -4.10 -24.84 7.46
N HIS A 86 -5.09 -25.25 6.66
CA HIS A 86 -6.13 -26.20 7.06
C HIS A 86 -5.54 -27.52 7.58
N SER A 87 -4.76 -28.22 6.76
CA SER A 87 -4.17 -29.51 7.14
C SER A 87 -3.26 -29.40 8.36
N PHE A 88 -2.50 -28.30 8.47
CA PHE A 88 -1.67 -28.00 9.64
C PHE A 88 -2.52 -27.81 10.90
N SER A 89 -3.67 -27.14 10.78
CA SER A 89 -4.58 -26.88 11.90
C SER A 89 -5.29 -28.13 12.46
N LEU A 90 -5.30 -29.23 11.70
CA LEU A 90 -5.94 -30.48 12.09
C LEU A 90 -5.01 -31.43 12.86
N VAL A 91 -3.69 -31.19 12.86
CA VAL A 91 -2.70 -32.11 13.45
C VAL A 91 -2.90 -32.28 14.96
N CYS A 92 -2.88 -31.17 15.71
CA CYS A 92 -3.14 -31.16 17.15
C CYS A 92 -3.49 -29.73 17.62
N SER A 93 -3.82 -29.56 18.90
CA SER A 93 -4.17 -28.25 19.47
C SER A 93 -3.05 -27.21 19.35
N GLN A 94 -1.78 -27.62 19.53
CA GLN A 94 -0.61 -26.76 19.39
C GLN A 94 -0.48 -26.22 17.97
N PHE A 95 -0.53 -27.12 16.97
CA PHE A 95 -0.43 -26.76 15.56
C PHE A 95 -1.64 -25.92 15.11
N ARG A 96 -2.85 -26.23 15.62
CA ARG A 96 -4.04 -25.40 15.39
C ARG A 96 -3.85 -23.98 15.87
N HIS A 97 -3.29 -23.78 17.05
CA HIS A 97 -3.05 -22.45 17.59
C HIS A 97 -2.06 -21.66 16.70
N VAL A 98 -0.96 -22.30 16.29
CA VAL A 98 0.01 -21.70 15.36
C VAL A 98 -0.63 -21.40 14.00
N ALA A 99 -1.37 -22.35 13.42
CA ALA A 99 -2.09 -22.19 12.16
C ALA A 99 -3.01 -20.97 12.18
N LEU A 100 -3.84 -20.87 13.21
CA LEU A 100 -4.82 -19.78 13.34
C LEU A 100 -4.12 -18.44 13.62
N ARG A 101 -3.04 -18.42 14.40
CA ARG A 101 -2.24 -17.21 14.60
C ARG A 101 -1.65 -16.68 13.30
N HIS A 102 -1.14 -17.57 12.44
CA HIS A 102 -0.65 -17.21 11.10
C HIS A 102 -1.79 -16.75 10.20
N TYR A 103 -2.90 -17.49 10.15
CA TYR A 103 -4.07 -17.12 9.36
C TYR A 103 -4.64 -15.75 9.72
N PHE A 104 -4.79 -15.46 11.01
CA PHE A 104 -5.28 -14.16 11.49
C PHE A 104 -4.19 -13.07 11.55
N SER A 105 -2.95 -13.37 11.16
CA SER A 105 -1.88 -12.36 11.18
C SER A 105 -2.08 -11.26 10.14
N SER A 106 -2.77 -11.57 9.04
CA SER A 106 -3.16 -10.63 7.99
C SER A 106 -4.65 -10.80 7.71
N ILE A 107 -5.45 -9.78 8.04
CA ILE A 107 -6.90 -9.81 7.81
C ILE A 107 -7.24 -8.81 6.71
N ARG A 108 -8.05 -9.28 5.75
CA ARG A 108 -8.72 -8.43 4.76
C ARG A 108 -10.21 -8.33 5.10
N VAL A 109 -10.66 -7.09 5.29
CA VAL A 109 -12.05 -6.73 5.52
C VAL A 109 -12.62 -6.18 4.22
N ALA A 110 -13.75 -6.72 3.77
CA ALA A 110 -14.49 -6.24 2.61
C ALA A 110 -15.67 -5.33 3.01
N SER A 111 -16.25 -5.53 4.21
CA SER A 111 -17.44 -4.79 4.65
C SER A 111 -17.46 -4.52 6.15
N ALA A 112 -18.29 -3.56 6.56
CA ALA A 112 -18.49 -3.23 7.97
C ALA A 112 -19.06 -4.43 8.78
N LYS A 113 -19.95 -5.22 8.16
CA LYS A 113 -20.51 -6.45 8.76
C LYS A 113 -19.41 -7.48 9.06
N GLN A 114 -18.47 -7.66 8.15
CA GLN A 114 -17.34 -8.57 8.36
C GLN A 114 -16.42 -8.09 9.50
N LEU A 115 -16.12 -6.79 9.55
CA LEU A 115 -15.35 -6.20 10.65
C LEU A 115 -16.07 -6.38 12.00
N ALA A 116 -17.37 -6.14 12.05
CA ALA A 116 -18.18 -6.38 13.25
C ALA A 116 -18.15 -7.87 13.67
N ALA A 117 -18.20 -8.80 12.72
CA ALA A 117 -18.08 -10.23 12.99
C ALA A 117 -16.72 -10.59 13.60
N TYR A 118 -15.61 -10.04 13.08
CA TYR A 118 -14.28 -10.25 13.68
C TYR A 118 -14.17 -9.67 15.09
N THR A 119 -14.77 -8.50 15.33
CA THR A 119 -14.82 -7.88 16.66
C THR A 119 -15.62 -8.74 17.64
N ASN A 120 -16.79 -9.24 17.24
CA ASN A 120 -17.60 -10.14 18.07
C ASN A 120 -16.87 -11.46 18.37
N PHE A 121 -16.19 -12.02 17.36
CA PHE A 121 -15.36 -13.20 17.53
C PHE A 121 -14.22 -12.97 18.53
N HIS A 122 -13.56 -11.82 18.48
CA HIS A 122 -12.53 -11.44 19.45
C HIS A 122 -13.07 -11.37 20.87
N PHE A 123 -14.19 -10.70 21.11
CA PHE A 123 -14.78 -10.64 22.45
C PHE A 123 -15.20 -12.03 22.97
N SER A 124 -15.73 -12.89 22.09
CA SER A 124 -16.03 -14.29 22.43
C SER A 124 -14.79 -15.07 22.85
N LEU A 125 -13.64 -14.85 22.18
CA LEU A 125 -12.37 -15.46 22.60
C LEU A 125 -11.86 -14.87 23.91
N VAL A 126 -11.84 -13.54 24.06
CA VAL A 126 -11.34 -12.88 25.27
C VAL A 126 -12.14 -13.33 26.51
N SER A 127 -13.46 -13.46 26.40
CA SER A 127 -14.30 -13.92 27.52
C SER A 127 -14.06 -15.36 27.98
N ARG A 128 -13.42 -16.20 27.15
CA ARG A 128 -13.15 -17.62 27.43
C ARG A 128 -11.73 -17.91 27.88
N ASN A 129 -10.82 -16.94 27.76
CA ASN A 129 -9.39 -17.12 28.06
C ASN A 129 -8.98 -16.31 29.30
N ALA A 130 -7.81 -16.60 29.85
CA ALA A 130 -7.34 -15.91 31.03
C ALA A 130 -6.98 -14.45 30.70
N PRO A 131 -7.12 -13.51 31.65
CA PRO A 131 -6.65 -12.15 31.47
C PRO A 131 -5.16 -12.12 31.10
N GLY A 132 -4.84 -11.52 29.95
CA GLY A 132 -3.46 -11.44 29.44
C GLY A 132 -3.15 -12.37 28.28
N ASP A 133 -4.02 -13.36 28.01
CA ASP A 133 -3.84 -14.23 26.84
C ASP A 133 -4.00 -13.42 25.54
N SER A 134 -3.00 -13.54 24.66
CA SER A 134 -3.10 -12.97 23.31
C SER A 134 -4.07 -13.83 22.50
N VAL A 135 -5.28 -13.34 22.21
CA VAL A 135 -6.28 -14.07 21.40
C VAL A 135 -6.98 -13.18 20.37
N GLY A 136 -7.53 -13.81 19.33
CA GLY A 136 -8.32 -13.14 18.29
C GLY A 136 -7.55 -12.03 17.57
N LEU A 137 -8.08 -10.80 17.58
CA LEU A 137 -7.48 -9.63 16.95
C LEU A 137 -6.10 -9.24 17.49
N ASN A 138 -5.69 -9.76 18.66
CA ASN A 138 -4.31 -9.59 19.14
C ASN A 138 -3.27 -10.23 18.22
N TYR A 139 -3.63 -11.20 17.36
CA TYR A 139 -2.69 -11.79 16.42
C TYR A 139 -2.46 -10.97 15.16
N VAL A 140 -3.34 -10.01 14.88
CA VAL A 140 -3.34 -9.25 13.62
C VAL A 140 -2.14 -8.31 13.59
N LYS A 141 -1.29 -8.51 12.59
CA LYS A 141 -0.13 -7.67 12.27
C LYS A 141 -0.44 -6.77 11.08
N THR A 142 -1.26 -7.23 10.15
CA THR A 142 -1.67 -6.50 8.94
C THR A 142 -3.18 -6.44 8.85
N LEU A 143 -3.73 -5.24 8.69
CA LEU A 143 -5.14 -5.03 8.42
C LEU A 143 -5.30 -4.32 7.08
N ILE A 144 -6.10 -4.91 6.19
CA ILE A 144 -6.48 -4.34 4.90
C ILE A 144 -7.99 -4.12 4.93
N ALA A 145 -8.46 -2.90 4.75
CA ALA A 145 -9.89 -2.59 4.77
C ALA A 145 -10.21 -1.41 3.84
N PRO A 146 -11.42 -1.36 3.25
CA PRO A 146 -11.89 -0.13 2.65
C PRO A 146 -12.30 0.87 3.74
N SER A 147 -12.15 2.16 3.43
CA SER A 147 -12.50 3.29 4.29
C SER A 147 -13.94 3.19 4.85
N HIS A 148 -14.92 2.85 4.02
CA HIS A 148 -16.33 2.75 4.43
C HIS A 148 -16.58 1.62 5.45
N ALA A 149 -15.83 0.51 5.39
CA ALA A 149 -15.95 -0.56 6.37
C ALA A 149 -15.41 -0.13 7.74
N LEU A 150 -14.32 0.64 7.76
CA LEU A 150 -13.75 1.20 8.98
C LEU A 150 -14.63 2.31 9.57
N GLU A 151 -15.26 3.13 8.73
CA GLU A 151 -16.16 4.20 9.18
C GLU A 151 -17.45 3.66 9.80
N ALA A 152 -18.11 2.71 9.12
CA ALA A 152 -19.44 2.27 9.52
C ALA A 152 -19.45 1.28 10.69
N ALA A 153 -18.33 0.57 10.92
CA ALA A 153 -18.19 -0.30 12.07
C ALA A 153 -17.82 0.52 13.33
N SER A 154 -18.04 -0.06 14.52
CA SER A 154 -17.46 0.41 15.78
C SER A 154 -15.94 0.18 15.80
N TRP A 155 -15.23 0.76 14.84
CA TRP A 155 -13.80 0.62 14.62
C TRP A 155 -13.04 1.06 15.87
N SER A 156 -12.22 0.15 16.38
CA SER A 156 -11.44 0.37 17.60
C SER A 156 -10.04 -0.19 17.37
N PRO A 157 -9.09 0.64 16.90
CA PRO A 157 -7.72 0.20 16.61
C PRO A 157 -7.01 -0.37 17.85
N SER A 158 -7.44 0.00 19.06
CA SER A 158 -6.89 -0.51 20.31
C SER A 158 -7.08 -2.02 20.52
N LEU A 159 -8.03 -2.65 19.81
CA LEU A 159 -8.20 -4.10 19.78
C LEU A 159 -7.06 -4.83 19.06
N TYR A 160 -6.32 -4.11 18.21
CA TYR A 160 -5.26 -4.67 17.35
C TYR A 160 -3.88 -4.40 17.95
N ARG A 161 -3.62 -4.94 19.15
CA ARG A 161 -2.41 -4.62 19.94
C ARG A 161 -1.07 -4.86 19.22
N ASN A 162 -1.05 -5.78 18.25
CA ASN A 162 0.14 -6.14 17.49
C ASN A 162 0.12 -5.63 16.04
N LEU A 163 -0.78 -4.70 15.70
CA LEU A 163 -0.88 -4.13 14.36
C LEU A 163 0.40 -3.38 14.00
N LYS A 164 1.01 -3.77 12.88
CA LYS A 164 2.22 -3.17 12.32
C LYS A 164 1.97 -2.48 10.99
N HIS A 165 1.01 -3.00 10.22
CA HIS A 165 0.66 -2.53 8.88
C HIS A 165 -0.84 -2.27 8.79
N LEU A 166 -1.20 -1.04 8.44
CA LEU A 166 -2.58 -0.65 8.16
C LEU A 166 -2.68 -0.22 6.71
N MET A 167 -3.58 -0.85 5.95
CA MET A 167 -3.84 -0.53 4.55
C MET A 167 -5.30 -0.14 4.38
N ILE A 168 -5.56 1.07 3.89
CA ILE A 168 -6.90 1.63 3.73
C ILE A 168 -7.13 1.98 2.26
N SER A 169 -8.16 1.40 1.64
CA SER A 169 -8.60 1.77 0.29
C SER A 169 -9.69 2.83 0.34
N PHE A 170 -9.54 3.93 -0.39
CA PHE A 170 -10.53 5.01 -0.52
C PHE A 170 -11.30 4.93 -1.86
N SER A 171 -11.42 3.73 -2.44
CA SER A 171 -12.07 3.51 -3.74
C SER A 171 -13.53 3.97 -3.84
N SER A 172 -14.25 4.06 -2.72
CA SER A 172 -15.63 4.54 -2.67
C SER A 172 -15.75 5.95 -2.07
N ASP A 173 -14.64 6.70 -2.05
CA ASP A 173 -14.60 8.07 -1.55
C ASP A 173 -14.36 9.06 -2.69
N GLY A 174 -15.20 10.10 -2.73
CA GLY A 174 -14.94 11.32 -3.46
C GLY A 174 -14.32 12.39 -2.56
N ARG A 175 -14.23 13.61 -3.09
CA ARG A 175 -13.65 14.78 -2.42
C ARG A 175 -14.15 15.02 -0.99
N GLN A 176 -15.48 15.04 -0.82
CA GLN A 176 -16.10 15.41 0.46
C GLN A 176 -16.11 14.25 1.45
N SER A 177 -16.35 13.02 0.97
CA SER A 177 -16.36 11.84 1.83
C SER A 177 -14.97 11.52 2.36
N GLN A 178 -13.89 11.63 1.57
CA GLN A 178 -12.52 11.37 2.03
C GLN A 178 -12.20 12.12 3.32
N THR A 179 -12.41 13.43 3.36
CA THR A 179 -12.08 14.26 4.54
C THR A 179 -12.93 13.87 5.76
N THR A 180 -14.21 13.61 5.55
CA THR A 180 -15.14 13.24 6.62
C THR A 180 -14.81 11.85 7.18
N ARG A 181 -14.53 10.87 6.32
CA ARG A 181 -14.13 9.52 6.71
C ARG A 181 -12.80 9.50 7.44
N LEU A 182 -11.80 10.23 6.95
CA LEU A 182 -10.50 10.32 7.62
C LEU A 182 -10.63 10.82 9.06
N LYS A 183 -11.41 11.88 9.26
CA LYS A 183 -11.68 12.39 10.61
C LYS A 183 -12.33 11.33 11.48
N ARG A 184 -13.32 10.58 10.98
CA ARG A 184 -14.00 9.53 11.76
C ARG A 184 -13.08 8.34 12.07
N ILE A 185 -12.25 7.90 11.11
CA ILE A 185 -11.37 6.75 11.28
C ILE A 185 -10.19 7.10 12.23
N PHE A 186 -9.66 8.32 12.14
CA PHE A 186 -8.43 8.71 12.86
C PHE A 186 -8.66 9.51 14.15
N SER A 187 -9.86 10.04 14.38
CA SER A 187 -10.16 10.76 15.62
C SER A 187 -10.64 9.80 16.72
N PRO A 188 -10.09 9.87 17.94
CA PRO A 188 -10.61 9.10 19.05
C PRO A 188 -12.02 9.56 19.44
N PRO A 189 -12.93 8.67 19.87
CA PRO A 189 -14.30 9.00 20.25
C PRO A 189 -14.43 9.76 21.60
N GLY A 190 -13.35 10.37 22.13
CA GLY A 190 -13.37 11.07 23.41
C GLY A 190 -12.00 11.55 23.91
N ILE A 191 -11.94 11.97 25.18
CA ILE A 191 -10.70 12.45 25.82
C ILE A 191 -9.67 11.30 25.87
N PRO A 192 -8.51 11.44 25.22
CA PRO A 192 -7.58 10.33 25.05
C PRO A 192 -6.79 10.08 26.35
N LEU A 193 -7.21 9.07 27.11
CA LEU A 193 -6.36 8.48 28.17
C LEU A 193 -5.34 7.49 27.60
N VAL A 194 -5.56 7.00 26.39
CA VAL A 194 -4.75 5.97 25.71
C VAL A 194 -4.55 6.38 24.24
N PRO A 195 -3.38 6.12 23.63
CA PRO A 195 -3.19 6.30 22.19
C PRO A 195 -4.27 5.58 21.38
N TRP A 196 -4.87 6.27 20.41
CA TRP A 196 -5.94 5.71 19.57
C TRP A 196 -5.45 4.52 18.74
N PHE A 197 -4.25 4.65 18.19
CA PHE A 197 -3.56 3.60 17.44
C PHE A 197 -2.48 2.92 18.28
N PRO A 198 -2.23 1.62 18.05
CA PRO A 198 -1.16 0.89 18.74
C PRO A 198 0.21 1.47 18.37
N PRO A 199 1.13 1.63 19.34
CA PRO A 199 2.45 2.21 19.09
C PRO A 199 3.34 1.36 18.17
N GLN A 200 2.98 0.08 17.96
CA GLN A 200 3.64 -0.86 17.06
C GLN A 200 3.33 -0.59 15.57
N LEU A 201 2.37 0.28 15.27
CA LEU A 201 1.99 0.59 13.89
C LEU A 201 3.12 1.37 13.20
N THR A 202 3.90 0.67 12.38
CA THR A 202 5.07 1.21 11.70
C THR A 202 4.84 1.51 10.22
N SER A 203 3.76 1.02 9.63
CA SER A 203 3.48 1.14 8.20
C SER A 203 2.03 1.53 7.98
N LEU A 204 1.82 2.60 7.22
CA LEU A 204 0.51 3.06 6.79
C LEU A 204 0.48 3.16 5.26
N THR A 205 -0.51 2.51 4.66
CA THR A 205 -0.78 2.57 3.22
C THR A 205 -2.20 3.06 3.00
N MET A 206 -2.36 4.10 2.18
CA MET A 206 -3.66 4.63 1.78
C MET A 206 -3.67 4.78 0.26
N THR A 207 -4.53 4.02 -0.41
CA THR A 207 -4.58 3.93 -1.88
C THR A 207 -5.90 4.44 -2.41
N LYS A 208 -5.94 4.77 -3.71
CA LYS A 208 -7.16 5.27 -4.36
C LYS A 208 -7.70 6.51 -3.64
N LEU A 209 -6.81 7.38 -3.16
CA LEU A 209 -7.18 8.67 -2.59
C LEU A 209 -7.71 9.58 -3.70
N TRP A 210 -8.63 10.47 -3.36
CA TRP A 210 -9.08 11.53 -4.26
C TRP A 210 -8.02 12.63 -4.44
N ARG A 211 -7.28 12.92 -3.37
CA ARG A 211 -6.11 13.83 -3.41
C ARG A 211 -5.16 13.58 -2.26
N ILE A 212 -3.92 14.02 -2.44
CA ILE A 212 -2.92 14.16 -1.38
C ILE A 212 -2.65 15.65 -1.15
N ASP A 213 -3.13 16.18 -0.01
CA ASP A 213 -3.03 17.59 0.34
C ASP A 213 -2.46 17.83 1.75
N VAL A 214 -2.18 19.09 2.07
CA VAL A 214 -1.65 19.50 3.40
C VAL A 214 -2.56 19.05 4.56
N PRO A 215 -3.90 19.25 4.52
CA PRO A 215 -4.80 18.72 5.55
C PRO A 215 -4.70 17.21 5.77
N LEU A 216 -4.65 16.40 4.70
CA LEU A 216 -4.46 14.96 4.81
C LEU A 216 -3.14 14.64 5.51
N LEU A 217 -2.03 15.22 5.05
CA LEU A 217 -0.71 14.95 5.59
C LEU A 217 -0.62 15.31 7.08
N LYS A 218 -1.19 16.45 7.51
CA LYS A 218 -1.26 16.84 8.93
C LYS A 218 -2.11 15.87 9.76
N THR A 219 -3.22 15.40 9.18
CA THR A 219 -4.12 14.45 9.85
C THR A 219 -3.44 13.10 10.03
N VAL A 220 -2.72 12.63 9.01
CA VAL A 220 -1.90 11.40 9.08
C VAL A 220 -0.74 11.56 10.07
N ALA A 221 0.02 12.66 9.98
CA ALA A 221 1.18 12.89 10.82
C ALA A 221 0.82 12.97 12.31
N SER A 222 -0.33 13.58 12.64
CA SER A 222 -0.81 13.67 14.02
C SER A 222 -1.37 12.34 14.55
N ALA A 223 -2.04 11.55 13.71
CA ALA A 223 -2.60 10.26 14.11
C ALA A 223 -1.54 9.15 14.26
N PHE A 224 -0.42 9.22 13.53
CA PHE A 224 0.51 8.11 13.38
C PHE A 224 2.00 8.46 13.62
N PRO A 225 2.37 9.01 14.79
CA PRO A 225 3.72 9.53 15.04
C PRO A 225 4.85 8.47 14.96
N SER A 226 4.51 7.17 15.11
CA SER A 226 5.46 6.05 15.07
C SER A 226 5.67 5.46 13.66
N VAL A 227 5.00 5.97 12.63
CA VAL A 227 5.09 5.41 11.28
C VAL A 227 6.48 5.64 10.68
N LYS A 228 7.03 4.56 10.14
CA LYS A 228 8.32 4.50 9.43
C LYS A 228 8.14 4.44 7.93
N VAL A 229 7.09 3.74 7.48
CA VAL A 229 6.75 3.58 6.06
C VAL A 229 5.38 4.22 5.81
N LEU A 230 5.36 5.31 5.07
CA LEU A 230 4.14 5.99 4.67
C LEU A 230 3.94 5.88 3.17
N HIS A 231 2.85 5.25 2.75
CA HIS A 231 2.45 5.14 1.36
C HIS A 231 1.09 5.81 1.18
N LEU A 232 1.05 6.93 0.46
CA LEU A 232 -0.19 7.61 0.07
C LEU A 232 -0.24 7.64 -1.44
N SER A 233 -1.35 7.24 -2.06
CA SER A 233 -1.47 7.28 -3.52
C SER A 233 -2.89 7.62 -3.97
N CYS A 234 -2.96 8.48 -4.99
CA CYS A 234 -4.18 8.79 -5.75
C CYS A 234 -4.07 8.38 -7.22
N SER A 235 -2.88 8.04 -7.72
CA SER A 235 -2.67 7.74 -9.15
C SER A 235 -3.38 6.46 -9.60
N GLU A 236 -3.76 5.56 -8.68
CA GLU A 236 -4.56 4.38 -9.03
C GLU A 236 -5.97 4.72 -9.53
N GLN A 237 -6.47 5.92 -9.25
CA GLN A 237 -7.77 6.34 -9.74
C GLN A 237 -7.75 6.72 -11.22
N LEU A 238 -6.57 6.81 -11.86
CA LEU A 238 -6.47 7.12 -13.29
C LEU A 238 -6.65 5.89 -14.16
N ASP A 239 -7.68 5.91 -15.00
CA ASP A 239 -8.01 4.84 -15.95
C ASP A 239 -7.14 4.91 -17.22
N VAL A 240 -5.86 4.56 -17.09
CA VAL A 240 -4.93 4.53 -18.25
C VAL A 240 -5.10 3.35 -19.18
N SER A 241 -5.83 2.31 -18.76
CA SER A 241 -5.92 1.04 -19.50
C SER A 241 -7.15 0.95 -20.41
N CYS A 242 -8.07 1.91 -20.36
CA CYS A 242 -9.33 1.86 -21.09
C CYS A 242 -9.28 2.64 -22.41
N CYS A 243 -9.64 3.92 -22.40
CA CYS A 243 -9.60 4.82 -23.54
C CYS A 243 -9.32 6.25 -23.07
N TRP A 244 -9.08 7.16 -24.02
CA TRP A 244 -8.79 8.56 -23.71
C TRP A 244 -9.92 9.22 -22.90
N THR A 245 -11.18 9.01 -23.27
CA THR A 245 -12.33 9.60 -22.56
C THR A 245 -12.42 9.13 -21.11
N CYS A 246 -12.18 7.83 -20.83
CA CYS A 246 -12.14 7.33 -19.46
C CYS A 246 -10.95 7.90 -18.68
N PHE A 247 -9.78 8.05 -19.33
CA PHE A 247 -8.64 8.70 -18.70
C PHE A 247 -8.96 10.18 -18.39
N GLU A 248 -9.55 10.92 -19.33
CA GLU A 248 -9.94 12.32 -19.15
C GLU A 248 -10.95 12.45 -18.00
N GLU A 249 -12.02 11.66 -18.01
CA GLU A 249 -13.02 11.62 -16.95
C GLU A 249 -12.37 11.34 -15.58
N SER A 250 -11.60 10.26 -15.47
CA SER A 250 -10.92 9.90 -14.23
C SER A 250 -9.87 10.94 -13.80
N SER A 251 -9.18 11.60 -14.73
CA SER A 251 -8.22 12.67 -14.43
C SER A 251 -8.89 13.91 -13.84
N THR A 252 -10.07 14.30 -14.33
CA THR A 252 -10.86 15.39 -13.74
C THR A 252 -11.42 15.03 -12.36
N ALA A 253 -11.60 13.72 -12.11
CA ALA A 253 -12.12 13.21 -10.87
C ALA A 253 -11.08 13.11 -9.75
N VAL A 254 -9.77 13.29 -9.99
CA VAL A 254 -8.71 13.11 -8.99
C VAL A 254 -7.63 14.19 -9.09
N VAL A 255 -7.09 14.65 -7.96
CA VAL A 255 -5.93 15.57 -7.99
C VAL A 255 -4.64 14.76 -8.10
N HIS A 256 -4.26 14.40 -9.32
CA HIS A 256 -3.08 13.58 -9.60
C HIS A 256 -1.80 14.40 -9.86
N SER A 257 -1.93 15.60 -10.43
CA SER A 257 -0.81 16.52 -10.74
C SER A 257 -1.05 17.87 -10.05
N PRO A 258 -0.59 18.08 -8.80
CA PRO A 258 -0.97 19.27 -8.03
C PRO A 258 -0.27 20.57 -8.51
N ILE A 259 0.65 20.50 -9.47
CA ILE A 259 1.34 21.66 -10.05
C ILE A 259 0.82 21.84 -11.49
N PRO A 260 0.46 23.07 -11.92
CA PRO A 260 0.56 24.35 -11.19
C PRO A 260 -0.69 24.72 -10.37
N ASN A 261 -1.77 23.96 -10.49
CA ASN A 261 -3.11 24.38 -10.07
C ASN A 261 -3.29 24.51 -8.55
N TYR A 262 -2.60 23.69 -7.75
CA TYR A 262 -2.66 23.72 -6.28
C TYR A 262 -1.40 24.30 -5.65
N PHE A 263 -0.25 24.14 -6.31
CA PHE A 263 1.02 24.74 -5.92
C PHE A 263 1.66 25.37 -7.14
N SER A 264 2.15 26.61 -7.01
CA SER A 264 2.76 27.31 -8.14
C SER A 264 4.03 26.66 -8.66
N ASP A 265 4.73 25.93 -7.80
CA ASP A 265 6.03 25.33 -8.10
C ASP A 265 6.36 24.19 -7.13
N ILE A 266 7.41 23.45 -7.45
CA ILE A 266 7.86 22.30 -6.67
C ILE A 266 8.38 22.67 -5.28
N THR A 267 8.94 23.86 -5.12
CA THR A 267 9.48 24.35 -3.85
C THR A 267 8.34 24.54 -2.85
N LYS A 268 7.26 25.24 -3.25
CA LYS A 268 6.09 25.42 -2.38
C LYS A 268 5.41 24.10 -2.04
N LEU A 269 5.30 23.16 -2.99
CA LEU A 269 4.74 21.84 -2.72
C LEU A 269 5.56 21.11 -1.65
N THR A 270 6.87 21.01 -1.87
CA THR A 270 7.77 20.27 -0.99
C THR A 270 7.90 20.92 0.39
N ASP A 271 7.89 22.25 0.47
CA ASP A 271 7.87 22.97 1.73
C ASP A 271 6.63 22.65 2.54
N ASN A 272 5.44 22.82 1.95
CA ASN A 272 4.18 22.55 2.63
C ASN A 272 4.05 21.07 3.06
N PHE A 273 4.52 20.14 2.22
CA PHE A 273 4.47 18.72 2.53
C PHE A 273 5.45 18.35 3.64
N ALA A 274 6.68 18.87 3.61
CA ALA A 274 7.66 18.64 4.67
C ALA A 274 7.17 19.18 6.01
N ASP A 275 6.65 20.40 6.04
CA ASP A 275 6.15 21.03 7.26
C ASP A 275 4.94 20.25 7.82
N SER A 276 4.12 19.66 6.95
CA SER A 276 2.99 18.81 7.36
C SER A 276 3.41 17.44 7.89
N LEU A 277 4.54 16.92 7.41
CA LEU A 277 5.09 15.61 7.78
C LEU A 277 6.13 15.70 8.91
N GLU A 278 6.50 16.89 9.36
CA GLU A 278 7.44 17.14 10.45
C GLU A 278 7.19 16.28 11.71
N PRO A 279 5.93 16.04 12.16
CA PRO A 279 5.67 15.21 13.33
C PRO A 279 6.11 13.74 13.21
N LEU A 280 6.31 13.23 11.98
CA LEU A 280 6.69 11.84 11.72
C LEU A 280 8.20 11.64 11.87
N THR A 281 8.67 11.75 13.12
CA THR A 281 10.11 11.69 13.48
C THR A 281 10.80 10.36 13.15
N GLN A 282 10.06 9.31 12.83
CA GLN A 282 10.61 7.99 12.48
C GLN A 282 10.45 7.65 10.99
N LEU A 283 9.93 8.56 10.16
CA LEU A 283 9.66 8.30 8.75
C LEU A 283 10.95 8.02 7.98
N THR A 284 11.13 6.78 7.52
CA THR A 284 12.27 6.33 6.73
C THR A 284 11.94 6.19 5.24
N ASP A 285 10.71 5.80 4.93
CA ASP A 285 10.28 5.49 3.56
C ASP A 285 8.96 6.19 3.27
N LEU A 286 8.97 7.07 2.27
CA LEU A 286 7.81 7.87 1.87
C LEU A 286 7.45 7.59 0.42
N HIS A 287 6.22 7.20 0.14
CA HIS A 287 5.67 7.21 -1.20
C HIS A 287 4.51 8.21 -1.27
N LEU A 288 4.60 9.12 -2.24
CA LEU A 288 3.56 10.08 -2.60
C LEU A 288 3.14 9.82 -4.06
N GLY A 289 2.03 9.11 -4.23
CA GLY A 289 1.48 8.71 -5.52
C GLY A 289 0.77 9.84 -6.24
N ILE A 290 1.48 10.95 -6.42
CA ILE A 290 1.16 12.09 -7.28
C ILE A 290 2.19 12.16 -8.41
N PHE A 291 1.81 12.74 -9.53
CA PHE A 291 2.71 13.05 -10.64
C PHE A 291 3.30 14.45 -10.44
N LEU A 292 4.61 14.58 -10.66
CA LEU A 292 5.32 15.87 -10.64
C LEU A 292 5.48 16.49 -12.04
N SER A 293 4.76 15.94 -13.03
CA SER A 293 4.51 16.58 -14.32
C SER A 293 3.50 17.70 -14.16
N ASP A 294 3.61 18.72 -15.02
CA ASP A 294 2.54 19.70 -15.17
C ASP A 294 1.27 18.98 -15.65
N GLU A 295 0.10 19.42 -15.20
CA GLU A 295 -1.19 18.86 -15.65
C GLU A 295 -1.33 18.92 -17.18
N GLU A 296 -0.86 20.02 -17.79
CA GLU A 296 -0.77 20.22 -19.24
C GLU A 296 0.08 19.17 -19.97
N LEU A 297 0.91 18.37 -19.29
CA LEU A 297 1.70 17.33 -19.95
C LEU A 297 0.79 16.32 -20.67
N VAL A 298 -0.34 16.02 -20.04
CA VAL A 298 -1.36 15.13 -20.57
C VAL A 298 -2.04 15.78 -21.77
N GLU A 299 -2.47 17.04 -21.66
CA GLU A 299 -3.08 17.78 -22.77
C GLU A 299 -2.14 17.86 -23.98
N LYS A 300 -0.89 18.25 -23.75
CA LYS A 300 0.17 18.27 -24.77
C LYS A 300 0.43 16.91 -25.38
N HIS A 301 0.20 15.83 -24.62
CA HIS A 301 0.33 14.47 -25.13
C HIS A 301 -0.77 14.13 -26.14
N ILE A 302 -2.00 14.55 -25.87
CA ILE A 302 -3.13 14.41 -26.81
C ILE A 302 -2.87 15.21 -28.08
N GLU A 303 -2.46 16.48 -27.94
CA GLU A 303 -2.30 17.41 -29.07
C GLU A 303 -1.41 16.86 -30.19
N HIS A 304 -0.31 16.17 -29.84
CA HIS A 304 0.58 15.57 -30.86
C HIS A 304 0.24 14.11 -31.19
N TYR A 305 -0.65 13.47 -30.43
CA TYR A 305 -1.18 12.17 -30.82
C TYR A 305 -2.12 12.32 -32.02
N ASP A 306 -2.94 13.36 -32.03
CA ASP A 306 -3.91 13.66 -33.09
C ASP A 306 -3.27 14.15 -34.40
N THR A 307 -1.97 14.49 -34.40
CA THR A 307 -1.23 14.92 -35.60
C THR A 307 -0.04 14.00 -35.96
N PRO A 308 -0.26 12.73 -36.39
CA PRO A 308 0.81 11.77 -36.70
C PRO A 308 1.84 12.24 -37.74
N LEU A 309 1.44 13.12 -38.67
CA LEU A 309 2.35 13.69 -39.66
C LEU A 309 3.32 14.71 -39.05
N GLU A 310 2.86 15.50 -38.07
CA GLU A 310 3.71 16.39 -37.31
C GLU A 310 4.64 15.59 -36.40
N PHE A 311 4.18 14.47 -35.84
CA PHE A 311 5.03 13.51 -35.13
C PHE A 311 6.20 13.06 -36.01
N ASP A 312 5.91 12.60 -37.23
CA ASP A 312 6.91 12.05 -38.14
C ASP A 312 7.93 13.12 -38.57
N HIS A 313 7.46 14.34 -38.79
CA HIS A 313 8.29 15.51 -39.10
C HIS A 313 9.17 15.92 -37.90
N THR A 314 8.61 16.01 -36.70
CA THR A 314 9.33 16.43 -35.49
C THR A 314 10.36 15.38 -35.08
N HIS A 315 10.05 14.10 -35.24
CA HIS A 315 11.00 13.00 -35.04
C HIS A 315 12.19 13.14 -36.01
N ARG A 316 11.94 13.37 -37.29
CA ARG A 316 13.04 13.58 -38.27
C ARG A 316 13.90 14.79 -37.96
N ILE A 317 13.31 15.88 -37.47
CA ILE A 317 14.07 17.09 -37.06
C ILE A 317 14.89 16.82 -35.80
N ALA A 318 14.31 16.22 -34.77
CA ALA A 318 15.00 15.96 -33.50
C ALA A 318 16.18 14.99 -33.64
N PHE A 319 16.08 14.02 -34.56
CA PHE A 319 17.15 13.06 -34.85
C PHE A 319 18.05 13.47 -36.03
N SER A 320 17.88 14.68 -36.58
CA SER A 320 18.80 15.23 -37.57
C SER A 320 20.11 15.65 -36.90
N SER A 321 20.96 14.66 -36.62
CA SER A 321 22.42 14.62 -36.39
C SER A 321 23.20 15.81 -35.76
N LYS A 322 22.55 16.82 -35.17
CA LYS A 322 23.23 18.02 -34.63
C LYS A 322 22.77 18.50 -33.26
N ALA A 323 21.73 17.94 -32.67
CA ALA A 323 21.30 18.32 -31.31
C ALA A 323 21.89 17.33 -30.29
N ALA A 324 22.91 17.75 -29.54
CA ALA A 324 23.32 17.05 -28.34
C ALA A 324 22.16 17.10 -27.34
N SER A 325 21.62 15.94 -26.96
CA SER A 325 20.58 15.89 -25.94
C SER A 325 21.11 16.45 -24.62
N PRO A 326 20.33 17.27 -23.90
CA PRO A 326 20.76 17.79 -22.61
C PRO A 326 20.99 16.60 -21.65
N PRO A 327 22.13 16.58 -20.92
CA PRO A 327 22.45 15.52 -19.98
C PRO A 327 21.35 15.41 -18.91
N THR A 328 20.66 14.28 -18.86
CA THR A 328 19.70 14.00 -17.77
C THR A 328 20.49 13.50 -16.57
N GLY A 329 20.61 14.32 -15.52
CA GLY A 329 21.29 13.95 -14.29
C GLY A 329 20.61 12.78 -13.58
N ASN A 330 21.39 11.81 -13.12
CA ASN A 330 20.91 10.69 -12.29
C ASN A 330 21.13 10.93 -10.79
N ILE A 331 21.91 11.96 -10.46
CA ILE A 331 22.32 12.33 -9.11
C ILE A 331 22.10 13.84 -8.91
N LEU A 332 21.50 14.20 -7.78
CA LEU A 332 21.41 15.56 -7.26
C LEU A 332 22.20 15.64 -5.94
N SER A 333 23.05 16.65 -5.78
CA SER A 333 23.73 16.95 -4.51
C SER A 333 23.58 18.43 -4.16
N GLN A 334 23.36 18.70 -2.87
CA GLN A 334 23.50 20.04 -2.32
C GLN A 334 24.99 20.41 -2.22
N LEU A 335 25.40 21.54 -2.80
CA LEU A 335 26.75 22.10 -2.63
C LEU A 335 26.75 23.06 -1.42
N GLU A 336 27.83 23.09 -0.65
CA GLU A 336 28.01 24.06 0.44
C GLU A 336 28.38 25.42 -0.13
N THR A 337 27.49 26.40 0.01
CA THR A 337 27.88 27.80 0.18
C THR A 337 26.95 28.45 1.20
N GLU A 338 27.54 28.90 2.30
CA GLU A 338 26.88 29.80 3.24
C GLU A 338 26.49 31.09 2.51
N THR A 339 25.27 31.56 2.80
CA THR A 339 24.62 32.78 2.32
C THR A 339 24.27 32.88 0.82
N THR A 340 22.96 32.79 0.58
CA THR A 340 22.21 33.22 -0.62
C THR A 340 22.34 32.29 -1.84
N THR A 341 21.26 31.53 -2.11
CA THR A 341 21.02 30.78 -3.36
C THR A 341 22.14 29.78 -3.75
N GLY A 342 22.20 28.65 -3.03
CA GLY A 342 23.13 27.56 -3.32
C GLY A 342 22.89 26.90 -4.69
N HIS A 343 23.97 26.71 -5.44
CA HIS A 343 23.96 26.08 -6.76
C HIS A 343 23.80 24.55 -6.63
N ILE A 344 22.73 23.98 -7.19
CA ILE A 344 22.52 22.52 -7.24
C ILE A 344 23.48 21.91 -8.26
N SER A 345 24.22 20.86 -7.87
CA SER A 345 25.13 20.15 -8.77
C SER A 345 24.51 18.84 -9.25
N TYR A 346 24.56 18.65 -10.57
CA TYR A 346 24.08 17.47 -11.27
C TYR A 346 25.28 16.66 -11.75
N SER A 347 25.28 15.35 -11.48
CA SER A 347 26.16 14.42 -12.20
C SER A 347 25.33 13.39 -12.96
N VAL A 348 25.70 13.20 -14.22
CA VAL A 348 25.20 12.09 -15.04
C VAL A 348 26.14 10.93 -14.79
N ASP A 349 25.65 9.87 -14.17
CA ASP A 349 26.33 8.59 -14.28
C ASP A 349 26.18 8.14 -15.73
N GLN A 350 27.30 8.06 -16.45
CA GLN A 350 27.39 7.44 -17.78
C GLN A 350 27.27 5.93 -17.58
N ASP A 351 26.06 5.36 -17.67
CA ASP A 351 25.74 3.92 -17.85
C ASP A 351 24.20 3.79 -17.85
N ASP A 352 23.46 3.09 -18.72
CA ASP A 352 23.76 2.02 -19.68
C ASP A 352 22.91 2.27 -20.95
N LYS A 353 23.51 2.21 -22.13
CA LYS A 353 22.78 1.96 -23.37
C LYS A 353 22.37 0.48 -23.42
N LYS A 354 21.44 0.06 -22.57
CA LYS A 354 20.64 -1.13 -22.87
C LYS A 354 19.52 -0.66 -23.78
N GLU A 355 19.77 -0.68 -25.08
CA GLU A 355 18.70 -0.62 -26.08
C GLU A 355 17.75 -1.79 -25.80
N GLU A 356 16.55 -1.48 -25.32
CA GLU A 356 15.43 -2.41 -25.24
C GLU A 356 15.05 -2.79 -26.69
N SER A 357 15.68 -3.84 -27.22
CA SER A 357 15.29 -4.45 -28.48
C SER A 357 14.01 -5.26 -28.26
N HIS A 358 12.86 -4.59 -28.17
CA HIS A 358 11.57 -5.26 -28.22
C HIS A 358 11.28 -5.68 -29.67
N SER A 359 11.64 -6.92 -30.01
CA SER A 359 11.17 -7.59 -31.23
C SER A 359 9.77 -8.17 -30.97
N GLY A 360 8.74 -7.36 -31.16
CA GLY A 360 7.34 -7.77 -31.10
C GLY A 360 6.68 -7.62 -32.46
N THR A 361 6.30 -8.75 -33.06
CA THR A 361 5.48 -8.86 -34.27
C THR A 361 4.22 -8.01 -34.19
N CYS A 362 3.95 -7.21 -35.24
CA CYS A 362 2.69 -6.52 -35.49
C CYS A 362 1.51 -7.48 -35.40
N THR A 363 0.78 -7.43 -34.30
CA THR A 363 -0.56 -8.02 -34.16
C THR A 363 -1.50 -6.87 -33.85
N GLU A 364 -2.36 -6.57 -34.83
CA GLU A 364 -3.59 -5.79 -34.80
C GLU A 364 -3.57 -4.47 -34.00
N ASP A 365 -3.69 -3.36 -34.75
CA ASP A 365 -3.82 -1.99 -34.24
C ASP A 365 -5.02 -1.87 -33.27
N LEU A 366 -4.77 -2.14 -31.99
CA LEU A 366 -5.64 -1.70 -30.92
C LEU A 366 -5.58 -0.17 -30.90
N PRO A 367 -6.70 0.55 -31.10
CA PRO A 367 -6.65 1.97 -31.44
C PRO A 367 -6.14 2.88 -30.31
N PHE A 368 -6.07 2.39 -29.08
CA PHE A 368 -5.54 3.08 -27.90
C PHE A 368 -5.05 1.98 -26.93
N PRO A 369 -3.78 2.01 -26.44
CA PRO A 369 -3.34 2.99 -25.44
C PRO A 369 -1.83 3.30 -25.49
N HIS A 370 -1.46 4.54 -25.76
CA HIS A 370 -0.11 4.99 -25.44
C HIS A 370 -0.23 6.09 -24.42
N GLY A 371 -0.19 5.76 -23.12
CA GLY A 371 0.02 6.80 -22.12
C GLY A 371 1.35 7.54 -22.40
N PRO A 372 1.61 8.67 -21.73
CA PRO A 372 2.83 9.44 -21.94
C PRO A 372 4.12 8.58 -21.79
N GLU A 373 4.05 7.50 -21.01
CA GLU A 373 5.09 6.48 -20.82
C GLU A 373 5.41 5.63 -22.04
N LEU A 374 4.51 5.54 -23.02
CA LEU A 374 4.74 4.82 -24.29
C LEU A 374 5.00 5.79 -25.44
N CYS A 375 4.62 7.07 -25.30
CA CYS A 375 4.83 8.08 -26.32
C CYS A 375 6.31 8.46 -26.48
N ARG A 376 6.87 8.18 -27.68
CA ARG A 376 8.26 8.55 -28.03
C ARG A 376 8.47 10.07 -27.98
N THR A 377 7.49 10.87 -28.39
CA THR A 377 7.58 12.34 -28.32
C THR A 377 7.69 12.81 -26.87
N CYS A 378 6.82 12.34 -25.97
CA CYS A 378 6.92 12.67 -24.55
C CYS A 378 8.26 12.24 -23.93
N LYS A 379 8.80 11.09 -24.35
CA LYS A 379 10.13 10.63 -23.94
C LYS A 379 11.26 11.53 -24.43
N LEU A 380 11.19 12.00 -25.68
CA LEU A 380 12.30 12.67 -26.37
C LEU A 380 12.31 14.19 -26.20
N PHE A 381 11.15 14.86 -26.30
CA PHE A 381 11.06 16.33 -26.31
C PHE A 381 11.16 16.96 -24.91
N GLY A 382 11.83 16.28 -23.99
CA GLY A 382 12.23 16.82 -22.71
C GLY A 382 11.18 16.71 -21.61
N SER A 383 9.95 16.26 -21.87
CA SER A 383 8.97 16.04 -20.81
C SER A 383 9.47 15.00 -19.80
N ALA A 384 9.97 13.85 -20.29
CA ALA A 384 10.55 12.84 -19.41
C ALA A 384 11.75 13.37 -18.59
N SER A 385 12.71 14.04 -19.23
CA SER A 385 13.90 14.57 -18.55
C SER A 385 13.55 15.66 -17.51
N LYS A 386 12.62 16.55 -17.85
CA LYS A 386 12.11 17.59 -16.94
C LYS A 386 11.39 16.99 -15.74
N VAL A 387 10.44 16.08 -15.96
CA VAL A 387 9.71 15.38 -14.88
C VAL A 387 10.70 14.65 -13.97
N ARG A 388 11.64 13.93 -14.58
CA ARG A 388 12.69 13.21 -13.86
C ARG A 388 13.58 14.14 -13.03
N THR A 389 13.89 15.33 -13.52
CA THR A 389 14.68 16.31 -12.79
C THR A 389 13.89 16.85 -11.60
N ARG A 390 12.62 17.22 -11.81
CA ARG A 390 11.70 17.68 -10.75
C ARG A 390 11.52 16.64 -9.65
N GLU A 391 11.40 15.36 -10.00
CA GLU A 391 11.35 14.27 -9.01
C GLU A 391 12.59 14.25 -8.11
N LEU A 392 13.79 14.41 -8.68
CA LEU A 392 15.04 14.44 -7.90
C LEU A 392 15.16 15.72 -7.07
N GLU A 393 14.79 16.88 -7.60
CA GLU A 393 14.74 18.16 -6.89
C GLU A 393 13.78 18.07 -5.69
N ALA A 394 12.57 17.55 -5.91
CA ALA A 394 11.57 17.39 -4.88
C ALA A 394 12.02 16.42 -3.78
N SER A 395 12.65 15.33 -4.20
CA SER A 395 13.25 14.34 -3.31
C SER A 395 14.36 14.94 -2.46
N LEU A 396 15.24 15.76 -3.05
CA LEU A 396 16.30 16.45 -2.31
C LEU A 396 15.70 17.48 -1.33
N ALA A 397 14.69 18.25 -1.73
CA ALA A 397 14.05 19.23 -0.87
C ALA A 397 13.40 18.58 0.36
N LEU A 398 12.61 17.52 0.16
CA LEU A 398 12.00 16.76 1.25
C LEU A 398 13.05 16.09 2.14
N ALA A 399 14.09 15.48 1.55
CA ALA A 399 15.20 14.92 2.31
C ALA A 399 15.96 16.00 3.10
N GLY A 400 16.03 17.23 2.59
CA GLY A 400 16.62 18.37 3.29
C GLY A 400 15.90 18.67 4.59
N LYS A 401 14.58 18.52 4.65
CA LYS A 401 13.75 18.82 5.83
C LYS A 401 13.52 17.61 6.73
N ILE A 402 13.17 16.45 6.16
CA ILE A 402 12.88 15.21 6.90
C ILE A 402 14.15 14.38 7.05
N LYS A 403 14.87 14.55 8.17
CA LYS A 403 16.22 14.00 8.35
C LYS A 403 16.29 12.46 8.42
N THR A 404 15.21 11.80 8.82
CA THR A 404 15.15 10.33 8.92
C THR A 404 14.90 9.63 7.59
N LEU A 405 14.52 10.38 6.55
CA LEU A 405 14.14 9.83 5.27
C LEU A 405 15.34 9.17 4.56
N ARG A 406 15.14 7.93 4.13
CA ARG A 406 16.10 7.07 3.40
C ARG A 406 15.67 6.85 1.96
N THR A 407 14.37 6.68 1.74
CA THR A 407 13.81 6.54 0.40
C THR A 407 12.60 7.45 0.24
N ILE A 408 12.44 7.98 -0.98
CA ILE A 408 11.23 8.67 -1.39
C ILE A 408 10.80 8.14 -2.75
N SER A 409 9.49 8.04 -2.95
CA SER A 409 8.91 7.53 -4.18
C SER A 409 7.77 8.40 -4.65
N TRP A 410 7.61 8.44 -5.97
CA TRP A 410 6.60 9.22 -6.68
C TRP A 410 5.88 8.35 -7.70
N SER A 411 4.69 8.74 -8.12
CA SER A 411 4.09 8.23 -9.35
C SER A 411 4.67 8.99 -10.54
N SER A 412 4.98 8.27 -11.62
CA SER A 412 5.65 8.83 -12.79
C SER A 412 5.19 8.13 -14.06
N PHE A 413 4.88 8.91 -15.09
CA PHE A 413 4.71 8.38 -16.45
C PHE A 413 6.07 8.02 -17.10
N PHE A 414 7.21 8.24 -16.45
CA PHE A 414 8.51 8.00 -17.09
C PHE A 414 9.40 7.12 -16.22
N THR A 415 8.81 6.07 -15.65
CA THR A 415 9.55 5.05 -14.89
C THR A 415 10.63 4.43 -15.76
N SER A 416 11.77 4.15 -15.11
CA SER A 416 12.89 3.43 -15.72
C SER A 416 12.98 1.99 -15.22
N GLN A 417 12.06 1.57 -14.35
CA GLN A 417 12.08 0.27 -13.70
C GLN A 417 10.92 -0.54 -14.25
N VAL A 418 11.24 -1.66 -14.87
CA VAL A 418 10.27 -2.70 -15.20
C VAL A 418 10.02 -3.45 -13.90
N PHE A 419 8.83 -3.30 -13.34
CA PHE A 419 8.40 -4.08 -12.18
C PHE A 419 7.66 -5.31 -12.66
N GLU A 420 8.01 -6.48 -12.12
CA GLU A 420 7.12 -7.62 -12.19
C GLU A 420 5.89 -7.32 -11.31
N PRO A 421 4.67 -7.57 -11.81
CA PRO A 421 3.46 -7.39 -11.02
C PRO A 421 3.54 -8.27 -9.77
N ASP A 422 3.30 -7.65 -8.62
CA ASP A 422 3.28 -8.32 -7.32
C ASP A 422 1.87 -8.16 -6.74
N ASP A 423 1.09 -9.24 -6.80
CA ASP A 423 -0.33 -9.26 -6.40
C ASP A 423 -0.53 -8.85 -4.92
N ASN A 424 0.51 -8.92 -4.11
CA ASN A 424 0.45 -8.54 -2.69
C ASN A 424 0.63 -7.04 -2.46
N LYS A 425 1.06 -6.28 -3.48
CA LYS A 425 1.31 -4.86 -3.38
C LYS A 425 0.07 -4.08 -3.83
N ALA A 426 -0.58 -3.39 -2.89
CA ALA A 426 -1.73 -2.52 -3.21
C ALA A 426 -1.25 -1.15 -3.71
N GLY A 427 -1.74 -0.70 -4.87
CA GLY A 427 -1.39 0.59 -5.46
C GLY A 427 -0.89 0.50 -6.91
N ASP A 428 -0.56 1.64 -7.52
CA ASP A 428 -0.03 1.75 -8.88
C ASP A 428 1.51 1.62 -8.89
N TRP A 429 1.97 0.42 -8.56
CA TRP A 429 3.41 0.16 -8.42
C TRP A 429 4.17 0.19 -9.75
N LEU A 430 3.47 -0.03 -10.87
CA LEU A 430 4.05 0.01 -12.21
C LEU A 430 4.60 1.39 -12.56
N ARG A 431 3.97 2.44 -12.02
CA ARG A 431 4.38 3.84 -12.23
C ARG A 431 5.22 4.42 -11.09
N ARG A 432 5.73 3.58 -10.19
CA ARG A 432 6.58 4.03 -9.08
C ARG A 432 8.00 4.34 -9.56
N THR A 433 8.48 5.55 -9.27
CA THR A 433 9.91 5.90 -9.31
C THR A 433 10.41 6.07 -7.88
N THR A 434 11.63 5.61 -7.58
CA THR A 434 12.22 5.68 -6.24
C THR A 434 13.55 6.40 -6.27
N ALA A 435 13.72 7.36 -5.36
CA ALA A 435 14.95 8.06 -5.11
C ALA A 435 15.52 7.65 -3.73
N TYR A 436 16.82 7.38 -3.71
CA TYR A 436 17.59 6.92 -2.57
C TYR A 436 18.42 8.06 -1.99
N ILE A 437 18.30 8.26 -0.69
CA ILE A 437 18.89 9.39 0.03
C ILE A 437 20.14 8.90 0.76
N LEU A 438 21.28 9.53 0.49
CA LEU A 438 22.51 9.38 1.27
C LEU A 438 22.78 10.67 2.02
N ARG A 439 23.10 10.52 3.30
CA ARG A 439 23.59 11.61 4.16
C ARG A 439 25.01 11.28 4.58
N ALA A 440 25.97 12.02 4.06
CA ALA A 440 27.37 11.83 4.37
C ALA A 440 28.07 13.20 4.46
N ASN A 441 28.90 13.38 5.50
CA ASN A 441 29.68 14.60 5.71
C ASN A 441 28.82 15.88 5.73
N GLY A 442 27.66 15.86 6.40
CA GLY A 442 26.75 17.01 6.46
C GLY A 442 25.97 17.30 5.16
N ARG A 443 26.23 16.56 4.08
CA ARG A 443 25.58 16.75 2.78
C ARG A 443 24.50 15.72 2.52
N VAL A 444 23.46 16.14 1.80
CA VAL A 444 22.38 15.27 1.32
C VAL A 444 22.56 15.05 -0.17
N ARG A 445 22.55 13.79 -0.58
CA ARG A 445 22.61 13.36 -1.99
C ARG A 445 21.41 12.48 -2.27
N VAL A 446 20.85 12.64 -3.46
CA VAL A 446 19.72 11.85 -3.93
C VAL A 446 20.03 11.28 -5.30
N ARG A 447 19.71 10.01 -5.51
CA ARG A 447 19.86 9.35 -6.82
C ARG A 447 18.80 8.26 -7.03
N ARG A 448 18.59 7.82 -8.26
CA ARG A 448 17.56 6.79 -8.59
C ARG A 448 17.93 5.34 -8.30
N ARG A 449 19.21 5.06 -8.06
CA ARG A 449 19.73 3.71 -7.80
C ARG A 449 20.16 3.57 -6.32
N PRO A 450 19.99 2.41 -5.68
CA PRO A 450 20.52 2.17 -4.33
C PRO A 450 22.02 2.49 -4.25
N TRP A 451 22.52 2.95 -3.09
CA TRP A 451 23.90 3.40 -2.89
C TRP A 451 24.96 2.32 -3.06
#